data_AF-A0A7C5NVI0-F1
#
_entry.id   AF-A0A7C5NVI0-F1
#
_cell.length_a   1.000
_cell.length_b   1.000
_cell.length_c   1.000
_cell.angle_alpha   90.00
_cell.angle_beta   90.00
_cell.angle_gamma   90.00
#
_symmetry.space_group_name_H-M   'P 1'
#
loop_
_entity.id
_entity.type
_entity.pdbx_description
1 polymer ?
#
loop_
_entity_poly.entity_id
_entity_poly.type
_entity_poly.pdbx_seq_one_letter_code
_entity_poly.pdbx_strand_id
1 'polypeptide(L)'
;MRKGLIFFILTLFGVQLCAQKHDYIWQIGYSNADNPQDSIWGRTVIDFNGALSAPKIWYNGFPTMDFQLNNSAISDKDGHFLFTYNGHKIESHSGFFMENGFGVGPLMKDNDLLLQGSIILPMPGDT
;
A
#
# COMPACT_ATOMS: atom_id res chain seq x y z
N MET A 1 11.90 45.90 7.05
CA MET A 1 12.06 44.63 7.81
C MET A 1 10.73 43.90 8.03
N ARG A 2 9.62 44.53 8.45
CA ARG A 2 8.31 43.86 8.65
C ARG A 2 7.69 43.21 7.39
N LYS A 3 7.83 43.82 6.21
CA LYS A 3 7.21 43.31 4.96
C LYS A 3 7.82 41.99 4.46
N GLY A 4 9.14 41.81 4.63
CA GLY A 4 9.83 40.58 4.25
C GLY A 4 9.45 39.39 5.14
N LEU A 5 9.21 39.64 6.43
CA LEU A 5 8.76 38.61 7.37
C LEU A 5 7.35 38.10 7.01
N ILE A 6 6.44 39.01 6.66
CA ILE A 6 5.08 38.63 6.21
C ILE A 6 5.14 37.79 4.94
N PHE A 7 5.96 38.21 3.97
CA PHE A 7 6.14 37.46 2.73
C PHE A 7 6.70 36.06 3.00
N PHE A 8 7.72 35.94 3.85
CA PHE A 8 8.29 34.65 4.27
C PHE A 8 7.29 33.73 4.98
N ILE A 9 6.46 34.28 5.87
CA ILE A 9 5.40 33.51 6.55
C ILE A 9 4.36 33.01 5.54
N LEU A 10 3.95 33.85 4.58
CA LEU A 10 3.00 33.46 3.53
C LEU A 10 3.56 32.38 2.62
N THR A 11 4.86 32.41 2.29
CA THR A 11 5.49 31.32 1.55
C THR A 11 5.48 30.01 2.34
N LEU A 12 5.75 30.05 3.65
CA LEU A 12 5.76 28.85 4.50
C LEU A 12 4.38 28.18 4.60
N PHE A 13 3.29 28.95 4.66
CA PHE A 13 1.93 28.38 4.64
C PHE A 13 1.53 27.83 3.26
N GLY A 14 2.09 28.38 2.17
CA GLY A 14 1.84 27.88 0.81
C GLY A 14 2.53 26.56 0.49
N VAL A 15 3.52 26.13 1.28
CA VAL A 15 4.24 24.84 1.09
C VAL A 15 3.63 23.70 1.89
N GLN A 16 2.38 23.79 2.33
CA GLN A 16 1.62 22.59 2.66
C GLN A 16 1.39 21.79 1.38
N LEU A 17 2.44 21.09 0.96
CA LEU A 17 2.37 20.03 -0.04
C LEU A 17 1.37 19.03 0.54
N CYS A 18 0.16 19.03 -0.01
CA CYS A 18 -0.80 17.96 0.19
C CYS A 18 -0.20 16.71 -0.47
N ALA A 19 0.76 16.06 0.20
CA ALA A 19 1.19 14.73 -0.15
C ALA A 19 -0.04 13.83 0.03
N GLN A 20 -0.63 13.41 -1.07
CA GLN A 20 -1.80 12.54 -1.06
C GLN A 20 -1.41 11.21 -0.44
N LYS A 21 -2.30 10.65 0.39
CA LYS A 21 -1.99 9.49 1.22
C LYS A 21 -2.15 8.14 0.51
N HIS A 22 -2.04 8.12 -0.82
CA HIS A 22 -2.31 6.94 -1.63
C HIS A 22 -1.35 5.76 -1.38
N ASP A 23 -0.19 6.01 -0.80
CA ASP A 23 0.83 5.00 -0.50
C ASP A 23 1.13 4.90 1.01
N TYR A 24 0.10 5.03 1.86
CA TYR A 24 0.26 5.10 3.32
C TYR A 24 0.12 3.78 4.05
N ILE A 25 -0.38 2.72 3.40
CA ILE A 25 -0.51 1.41 4.03
C ILE A 25 0.13 0.37 3.11
N TRP A 26 1.22 -0.21 3.58
CA TRP A 26 1.95 -1.25 2.87
C TRP A 26 1.58 -2.61 3.42
N GLN A 27 1.32 -3.56 2.52
CA GLN A 27 1.17 -4.97 2.85
C GLN A 27 2.26 -5.75 2.12
N ILE A 28 3.13 -6.38 2.90
CA ILE A 28 4.33 -7.04 2.39
C ILE A 28 4.60 -8.33 3.15
N GLY A 29 5.47 -9.17 2.58
CA GLY A 29 5.83 -10.46 3.16
C GLY A 29 4.65 -11.42 3.16
N TYR A 30 4.87 -12.63 3.66
CA TYR A 30 3.98 -13.78 3.56
C TYR A 30 4.00 -14.50 2.20
N SER A 31 4.34 -15.77 2.26
CA SER A 31 4.17 -16.79 1.23
C SER A 31 3.27 -17.89 1.77
N ASN A 32 2.44 -18.48 0.90
CA ASN A 32 1.68 -19.68 1.24
C ASN A 32 2.58 -20.90 1.51
N ALA A 33 3.84 -20.85 1.07
CA ALA A 33 4.84 -21.88 1.33
C ALA A 33 5.52 -21.72 2.70
N ASP A 34 5.26 -20.63 3.41
CA ASP A 34 5.85 -20.39 4.71
C ASP A 34 5.30 -21.37 5.76
N ASN A 35 6.17 -21.85 6.66
CA ASN A 35 5.81 -22.74 7.75
C ASN A 35 5.93 -22.01 9.11
N PRO A 36 4.89 -21.27 9.54
CA PRO A 36 4.92 -20.48 10.77
C PRO A 36 5.37 -21.30 11.98
N GLN A 37 6.34 -20.77 12.73
CA GLN A 37 6.79 -21.38 13.99
C GLN A 37 6.14 -20.72 15.22
N ASP A 38 5.34 -19.67 15.03
CA ASP A 38 4.69 -18.92 16.09
C ASP A 38 3.28 -18.43 15.68
N SER A 39 2.55 -17.86 16.64
CA SER A 39 1.20 -17.32 16.45
C SER A 39 1.17 -15.86 16.00
N ILE A 40 2.32 -15.21 15.84
CA ILE A 40 2.44 -13.83 15.35
C ILE A 40 2.82 -13.77 13.86
N TRP A 41 2.99 -14.92 13.22
CA TRP A 41 3.22 -15.05 11.79
C TRP A 41 2.04 -14.56 10.94
N GLY A 42 2.34 -13.97 9.79
CA GLY A 42 1.33 -13.50 8.83
C GLY A 42 1.88 -12.46 7.87
N ARG A 43 0.99 -11.84 7.09
CA ARG A 43 1.39 -10.68 6.27
C ARG A 43 1.82 -9.55 7.19
N THR A 44 2.89 -8.84 6.84
CA THR A 44 3.31 -7.64 7.53
C THR A 44 2.52 -6.46 7.00
N VAL A 45 1.89 -5.71 7.90
CA VAL A 45 1.22 -4.45 7.58
C VAL A 45 1.97 -3.29 8.21
N ILE A 46 2.34 -2.31 7.39
CA ILE A 46 3.03 -1.08 7.80
C ILE A 46 2.11 0.10 7.48
N ASP A 47 1.72 0.84 8.51
CA ASP A 47 0.83 2.00 8.40
C ASP A 47 1.57 3.29 8.75
N PHE A 48 1.65 4.17 7.75
CA PHE A 48 2.30 5.46 7.81
C PHE A 48 1.34 6.60 8.20
N ASN A 49 0.07 6.31 8.52
CA ASN A 49 -0.87 7.32 9.01
C ASN A 49 -0.55 7.86 10.42
N GLY A 50 0.36 7.21 11.14
CA GLY A 50 0.79 7.60 12.49
C GLY A 50 1.55 8.92 12.56
N ALA A 51 1.88 9.35 13.79
CA ALA A 51 2.70 10.52 14.03
C ALA A 51 4.10 10.36 13.42
N LEU A 52 4.76 11.50 13.11
CA LEU A 52 6.06 11.62 12.41
C LEU A 52 7.23 10.79 12.98
N SER A 53 7.08 10.13 14.12
CA SER A 53 8.17 9.42 14.81
C SER A 53 8.37 7.97 14.38
N ALA A 54 7.34 7.25 13.93
CA ALA A 54 7.46 5.85 13.44
C ALA A 54 6.17 5.34 12.79
N PRO A 55 6.24 4.46 11.76
CA PRO A 55 5.07 3.75 11.26
C PRO A 55 4.57 2.72 12.29
N LYS A 56 3.26 2.44 12.27
CA LYS A 56 2.68 1.35 13.04
C LYS A 56 2.85 0.05 12.27
N ILE A 57 3.37 -0.99 12.91
CA ILE A 57 3.63 -2.29 12.29
C ILE A 57 2.85 -3.37 13.05
N TRP A 58 2.14 -4.24 12.33
CA TRP A 58 1.52 -5.44 12.89
C TRP A 58 1.48 -6.57 11.86
N TYR A 59 1.23 -7.78 12.35
CA TYR A 59 1.08 -8.97 11.51
C TYR A 59 -0.39 -9.38 11.45
N ASN A 60 -0.87 -9.74 10.27
CA ASN A 60 -2.20 -10.33 10.10
C ASN A 60 -2.03 -11.82 9.72
N GLY A 61 -2.35 -12.70 10.66
CA GLY A 61 -2.11 -14.15 10.59
C GLY A 61 -3.10 -14.96 9.75
N PHE A 62 -4.11 -14.33 9.16
CA PHE A 62 -5.02 -14.99 8.20
C PHE A 62 -4.99 -14.30 6.83
N PRO A 63 -3.82 -14.18 6.18
CA PRO A 63 -3.76 -13.60 4.85
C PRO A 63 -4.29 -14.58 3.80
N THR A 64 -5.11 -14.07 2.86
CA THR A 64 -5.60 -14.88 1.73
C THR A 64 -4.72 -14.76 0.49
N MET A 65 -3.87 -13.72 0.46
CA MET A 65 -2.99 -13.36 -0.64
C MET A 65 -1.53 -13.61 -0.30
N ASP A 66 -0.82 -14.18 -1.26
CA ASP A 66 0.63 -14.40 -1.23
C ASP A 66 1.36 -13.15 -1.77
N PHE A 67 2.40 -12.68 -1.09
CA PHE A 67 3.20 -11.51 -1.50
C PHE A 67 4.68 -11.85 -1.75
N GLN A 68 5.01 -13.12 -1.98
CA GLN A 68 6.40 -13.58 -2.16
C GLN A 68 7.13 -12.89 -3.33
N LEU A 69 6.40 -12.56 -4.41
CA LEU A 69 6.99 -12.16 -5.68
C LEU A 69 6.64 -10.72 -6.08
N ASN A 70 5.44 -10.28 -5.74
CA ASN A 70 4.94 -8.96 -6.09
C ASN A 70 4.02 -8.48 -4.98
N ASN A 71 4.12 -7.20 -4.68
CA ASN A 71 3.31 -6.53 -3.69
C ASN A 71 3.09 -5.11 -4.17
N SER A 72 1.84 -4.67 -4.15
CA SER A 72 1.48 -3.30 -4.42
C SER A 72 0.17 -3.02 -3.71
N ALA A 73 0.08 -1.90 -3.03
CA ALA A 73 -1.08 -1.52 -2.25
C ALA A 73 -1.45 -0.08 -2.58
N ILE A 74 -2.71 0.27 -2.40
CA ILE A 74 -3.17 1.65 -2.53
C ILE A 74 -4.16 1.99 -1.42
N SER A 75 -4.04 3.22 -0.93
CA SER A 75 -4.97 3.87 -0.02
C SER A 75 -5.73 4.99 -0.76
N ASP A 76 -6.81 5.49 -0.17
CA ASP A 76 -7.47 6.69 -0.64
C ASP A 76 -6.66 7.96 -0.30
N LYS A 77 -7.16 9.13 -0.70
CA LYS A 77 -6.52 10.43 -0.46
C LYS A 77 -6.34 10.76 1.02
N ASP A 78 -7.16 10.16 1.89
CA ASP A 78 -7.18 10.37 3.34
C ASP A 78 -6.34 9.32 4.10
N GLY A 79 -5.83 8.31 3.39
CA GLY A 79 -4.92 7.28 3.86
C GLY A 79 -5.59 5.98 4.27
N HIS A 80 -6.88 5.81 3.98
CA HIS A 80 -7.58 4.56 4.24
C HIS A 80 -7.22 3.52 3.18
N PHE A 81 -6.83 2.31 3.61
CA PHE A 81 -6.48 1.23 2.70
C PHE A 81 -7.66 0.85 1.79
N LEU A 82 -7.42 0.71 0.50
CA LEU A 82 -8.43 0.34 -0.50
C LEU A 82 -8.28 -1.12 -0.94
N PHE A 83 -7.12 -1.48 -1.50
CA PHE A 83 -6.83 -2.82 -1.98
C PHE A 83 -5.34 -3.05 -2.18
N THR A 84 -4.97 -4.31 -2.33
CA THR A 84 -3.61 -4.77 -2.63
C THR A 84 -3.62 -5.76 -3.80
N TYR A 85 -2.51 -5.80 -4.53
CA TYR A 85 -2.30 -6.59 -5.72
C TYR A 85 -0.94 -7.27 -5.66
N ASN A 86 -0.92 -8.57 -5.99
CA ASN A 86 0.28 -9.40 -5.96
C ASN A 86 0.74 -9.88 -7.34
N GLY A 87 0.40 -9.14 -8.40
CA GLY A 87 0.74 -9.56 -9.77
C GLY A 87 -0.31 -10.47 -10.44
N HIS A 88 -1.29 -10.98 -9.69
CA HIS A 88 -2.30 -11.88 -10.25
C HIS A 88 -3.71 -11.69 -9.68
N LYS A 89 -3.79 -11.38 -8.38
CA LYS A 89 -5.04 -11.24 -7.65
C LYS A 89 -5.12 -9.86 -6.99
N ILE A 90 -6.34 -9.36 -6.83
CA ILE A 90 -6.64 -8.13 -6.09
C ILE A 90 -7.46 -8.49 -4.84
N GLU A 91 -6.96 -8.13 -3.66
CA GLU A 91 -7.64 -8.29 -2.36
C GLU A 91 -8.03 -6.91 -1.85
N SER A 92 -9.30 -6.74 -1.48
CA SER A 92 -9.84 -5.48 -0.98
C SER A 92 -9.46 -5.20 0.48
N HIS A 93 -9.80 -4.01 0.95
CA HIS A 93 -9.68 -3.61 2.35
C HIS A 93 -10.36 -4.56 3.35
N SER A 94 -11.34 -5.34 2.91
CA SER A 94 -12.04 -6.32 3.74
C SER A 94 -11.28 -7.64 3.92
N GLY A 95 -10.16 -7.83 3.21
CA GLY A 95 -9.42 -9.10 3.16
C GLY A 95 -10.03 -10.13 2.21
N PHE A 96 -11.09 -9.78 1.47
CA PHE A 96 -11.68 -10.63 0.42
C PHE A 96 -11.22 -10.18 -0.96
N PHE A 97 -11.07 -11.15 -1.87
CA PHE A 97 -10.79 -10.87 -3.27
C PHE A 97 -11.92 -10.06 -3.92
N MET A 98 -11.55 -9.08 -4.72
CA MET A 98 -12.50 -8.25 -5.46
C MET A 98 -13.15 -9.04 -6.60
N GLU A 99 -14.39 -8.68 -6.94
CA GLU A 99 -15.05 -9.18 -8.15
C GLU A 99 -14.18 -8.81 -9.38
N ASN A 100 -13.97 -9.78 -10.28
CA ASN A 100 -13.04 -9.65 -11.41
C ASN A 100 -11.59 -9.34 -11.03
N GLY A 101 -11.22 -9.51 -9.75
CA GLY A 101 -9.87 -9.28 -9.24
C GLY A 101 -8.91 -10.44 -9.49
N PHE A 102 -9.33 -11.53 -10.15
CA PHE A 102 -8.50 -12.69 -10.48
C PHE A 102 -8.03 -12.61 -11.93
N GLY A 103 -6.80 -13.08 -12.20
CA GLY A 103 -6.26 -13.08 -13.57
C GLY A 103 -5.93 -11.68 -14.09
N VAL A 104 -5.80 -10.70 -13.19
CA VAL A 104 -5.34 -9.36 -13.53
C VAL A 104 -3.83 -9.46 -13.68
N GLY A 105 -3.32 -9.34 -14.90
CA GLY A 105 -1.91 -9.54 -15.24
C GLY A 105 -1.75 -10.46 -16.46
N PRO A 106 -0.53 -10.55 -17.04
CA PRO A 106 -0.25 -11.57 -18.06
C PRO A 106 -0.67 -12.94 -17.53
N LEU A 107 -1.38 -13.72 -18.35
CA LEU A 107 -1.73 -15.11 -18.06
C LEU A 107 -0.43 -15.86 -17.80
N MET A 108 -0.10 -16.05 -16.53
CA MET A 108 1.05 -16.84 -16.15
C MET A 108 0.78 -18.25 -16.66
N LYS A 109 1.56 -18.72 -17.63
CA LYS A 109 1.83 -20.17 -17.69
C LYS A 109 2.48 -20.52 -16.37
N ASP A 110 2.29 -21.76 -15.88
CA ASP A 110 2.57 -22.24 -14.52
C ASP A 110 3.99 -22.02 -13.92
N ASN A 111 4.85 -21.15 -14.50
CA ASN A 111 6.14 -20.73 -13.98
C ASN A 111 6.55 -19.29 -14.33
N ASP A 112 5.69 -18.48 -14.97
CA ASP A 112 6.02 -17.09 -15.26
C ASP A 112 5.80 -16.25 -14.00
N LEU A 113 6.84 -16.03 -13.21
CA LEU A 113 6.78 -15.21 -12.01
C LEU A 113 6.87 -13.73 -12.38
N LEU A 114 5.93 -12.89 -11.94
CA LEU A 114 6.05 -11.43 -12.03
C LEU A 114 7.01 -10.96 -10.94
N LEU A 115 8.30 -11.12 -11.20
CA LEU A 115 9.39 -10.68 -10.32
C LEU A 115 9.51 -9.15 -10.27
N GLN A 116 8.96 -8.44 -11.25
CA GLN A 116 8.94 -6.99 -11.27
C GLN A 116 7.79 -6.48 -10.41
N GLY A 117 8.09 -5.59 -9.47
CA GLY A 117 7.10 -4.93 -8.63
C GLY A 117 6.09 -4.13 -9.45
N SER A 118 4.84 -4.09 -8.97
CA SER A 118 3.77 -3.30 -9.57
C SER A 118 3.64 -1.95 -8.87
N ILE A 119 3.08 -0.96 -9.57
CA ILE A 119 2.66 0.32 -8.99
C ILE A 119 1.18 0.49 -9.28
N ILE A 120 0.42 0.96 -8.29
CA ILE A 120 -0.99 1.32 -8.43
C ILE A 120 -1.07 2.84 -8.26
N LEU A 121 -1.72 3.52 -9.21
CA LEU A 121 -1.89 4.97 -9.20
C LEU A 121 -3.39 5.31 -9.27
N PRO A 122 -3.82 6.39 -8.61
CA PRO A 122 -5.14 6.95 -8.88
C PRO A 122 -5.24 7.38 -10.35
N MET A 123 -6.46 7.39 -10.88
CA MET A 123 -6.71 7.89 -12.23
C MET A 123 -6.34 9.39 -12.30
N PRO A 124 -5.61 9.84 -13.32
CA PRO A 124 -5.29 11.26 -13.46
C PRO A 124 -6.55 12.12 -13.49
N GLY A 125 -6.67 13.05 -12.55
CA GLY A 125 -7.81 13.98 -12.43
C GLY A 125 -8.85 13.60 -11.37
N ASP A 126 -8.80 12.39 -10.79
CA ASP A 126 -9.71 11.93 -9.73
C ASP A 126 -9.13 12.13 -8.30
N THR A 127 -8.41 13.24 -8.08
CA THR A 127 -7.74 13.56 -6.80
C THR A 127 -8.55 14.49 -5.92
#